data_AF-A0A961H652-F1
#
_entry.id   AF-A0A961H652-F1
#
_cell.length_a   1.000
_cell.length_b   1.000
_cell.length_c   1.000
_cell.angle_alpha   90.00
_cell.angle_beta   90.00
_cell.angle_gamma   90.00
#
_symmetry.space_group_name_H-M   'P 1'
#
loop_
_entity.id
_entity.type
_entity.pdbx_description
1 polymer ?
#
loop_
_entity_poly.entity_id
_entity_poly.type
_entity_poly.pdbx_seq_one_letter_code
_entity_poly.pdbx_strand_id
1 'polypeptide(L)'
;MSSLPKSAPTPRVSATVLLLRDDPFEVLMVSRAARGAFASALVFPGGAIDPEDSEPGWREVIEDFDDVADEERPLRVGAIRELWEETGILLGGAQAPARNG
;
A
#
# COMPACT_ATOMS: atom_id res chain seq x y z
N MET A 1 31.30 21.22 -22.09
CA MET A 1 30.66 19.89 -22.18
C MET A 1 29.27 20.01 -21.58
N SER A 2 28.23 20.06 -22.42
CA SER A 2 26.83 20.16 -21.96
C SER A 2 26.37 18.74 -21.57
N SER A 3 25.96 18.54 -20.31
CA SER A 3 25.38 17.29 -19.86
C SER A 3 24.01 17.09 -20.50
N LEU A 4 23.77 15.92 -21.10
CA LEU A 4 22.45 15.53 -21.61
C LEU A 4 21.39 15.65 -20.50
N PRO A 5 20.16 16.06 -20.82
CA PRO A 5 19.08 16.14 -19.84
C PRO A 5 18.84 14.76 -19.23
N LYS A 6 18.78 14.70 -17.90
CA LYS A 6 18.42 13.49 -17.17
C LYS A 6 16.99 13.10 -17.58
N SER A 7 16.83 11.89 -18.12
CA SER A 7 15.52 11.36 -18.48
C SER A 7 14.57 11.41 -17.28
N ALA A 8 13.33 11.82 -17.50
CA ALA A 8 12.31 11.79 -16.46
C ALA A 8 12.10 10.34 -15.99
N PRO A 9 11.90 10.12 -14.68
CA PRO A 9 11.63 8.78 -14.16
C PRO A 9 10.27 8.27 -14.65
N THR A 10 10.18 6.98 -14.94
CA THR A 10 8.92 6.32 -15.28
C THR A 10 8.03 6.24 -14.03
N PRO A 11 6.75 6.65 -14.10
CA PRO A 11 5.81 6.47 -13.00
C PRO A 11 5.66 5.00 -12.59
N ARG A 12 5.56 4.74 -11.30
CA ARG A 12 5.21 3.42 -10.74
C ARG A 12 3.73 3.41 -10.34
N VAL A 13 3.06 2.29 -10.60
CA VAL A 13 1.70 2.06 -10.09
C VAL A 13 1.77 1.93 -8.57
N SER A 14 0.82 2.55 -7.87
CA SER A 14 0.75 2.60 -6.41
C SER A 14 -0.69 2.56 -5.93
N ALA A 15 -0.90 2.09 -4.70
CA ALA A 15 -2.19 2.12 -4.02
C ALA A 15 -2.10 2.88 -2.68
N THR A 16 -3.24 3.35 -2.19
CA THR A 16 -3.36 4.12 -0.94
C THR A 16 -4.62 3.68 -0.21
N VAL A 17 -4.54 3.51 1.11
CA VAL A 17 -5.66 3.11 1.96
C VAL A 17 -6.17 4.30 2.76
N LEU A 18 -7.48 4.57 2.66
CA LEU A 18 -8.19 5.41 3.61
C LEU A 18 -8.90 4.48 4.60
N LEU A 19 -8.34 4.35 5.80
CA LEU A 19 -8.97 3.59 6.88
C LEU A 19 -9.76 4.55 7.78
N LEU A 20 -11.08 4.35 7.83
CA LEU A 20 -12.00 5.27 8.51
C LEU A 20 -12.66 4.60 9.72
N ARG A 21 -13.08 5.42 10.69
CA ARG A 21 -14.11 5.10 11.67
C ARG A 21 -15.18 6.19 11.67
N ASP A 22 -16.41 5.84 12.01
CA ASP A 22 -17.56 6.71 11.80
C ASP A 22 -17.81 7.74 12.90
N ASP A 23 -17.81 7.33 14.19
CA ASP A 23 -18.11 8.23 15.32
C ASP A 23 -17.12 8.06 16.49
N PRO A 24 -16.26 9.08 16.77
CA PRO A 24 -16.08 10.28 15.95
C PRO A 24 -15.49 9.94 14.57
N PHE A 25 -15.85 10.73 13.55
CA PHE A 25 -15.33 10.52 12.20
C PHE A 25 -13.83 10.79 12.16
N GLU A 26 -13.05 9.75 11.84
CA GLU A 26 -11.60 9.85 11.79
C GLU A 26 -11.03 9.01 10.66
N VAL A 27 -9.88 9.44 10.15
CA VAL A 27 -9.10 8.72 9.14
C VAL A 27 -7.68 8.50 9.66
N LEU A 28 -7.16 7.28 9.47
CA LEU A 28 -5.78 6.95 9.85
C LEU A 28 -4.79 7.66 8.92
N MET A 29 -3.80 8.34 9.50
CA MET A 29 -2.66 8.90 8.77
C MET A 29 -1.36 8.52 9.50
N VAL A 30 -0.28 8.40 8.74
CA VAL A 30 1.07 8.13 9.25
C VAL A 30 1.99 9.32 8.98
N SER A 31 2.99 9.49 9.86
CA SER A 31 4.08 10.45 9.66
C SER A 31 5.26 9.71 9.05
N ARG A 32 5.72 10.13 7.87
CA ARG A 32 6.92 9.53 7.27
C ARG A 32 8.17 10.05 7.97
N ALA A 33 9.08 9.14 8.32
CA ALA A 33 10.40 9.50 8.81
C ALA A 33 11.11 10.42 7.79
N ALA A 34 11.82 11.44 8.28
CA ALA A 34 12.37 12.55 7.50
C ALA A 34 13.52 12.17 6.54
N ARG A 35 13.30 11.24 5.61
CA ARG A 35 14.19 10.97 4.47
C ARG A 35 13.38 10.96 3.17
N GLY A 36 13.68 11.93 2.30
CA GLY A 36 13.05 12.08 0.98
C GLY A 36 12.33 13.41 0.80
N ALA A 37 11.70 13.61 -0.36
CA ALA A 37 11.03 14.86 -0.78
C ALA A 37 9.79 15.26 0.06
N PHE A 38 9.41 14.46 1.07
CA PHE A 38 8.21 14.62 1.89
C PHE A 38 8.53 14.52 3.39
N ALA A 39 9.62 15.12 3.84
CA ALA A 39 9.91 15.22 5.26
C ALA A 39 8.76 15.97 5.98
N SER A 40 8.20 15.35 7.02
CA SER A 40 7.15 15.92 7.89
C SER A 40 5.71 15.97 7.33
N ALA A 41 5.40 15.24 6.26
CA ALA A 41 4.02 15.12 5.77
C ALA A 41 3.24 14.04 6.54
N LEU A 42 1.99 14.35 6.92
CA LEU A 42 0.99 13.34 7.22
C LEU A 42 0.47 12.78 5.89
N VAL A 43 0.54 11.46 5.74
CA VAL A 43 0.09 10.76 4.54
C VAL A 43 -0.84 9.62 4.93
N PHE A 44 -1.66 9.18 4.00
CA PHE A 44 -2.37 7.91 4.13
C PHE A 44 -1.39 6.75 3.91
N PRO A 45 -1.59 5.60 4.58
CA PRO A 45 -0.80 4.40 4.32
C PRO A 45 -0.88 3.98 2.84
N GLY A 46 0.24 3.56 2.28
CA GLY A 46 0.29 3.11 0.89
C GLY A 46 1.66 3.23 0.25
N GLY A 47 1.78 2.59 -0.91
CA GLY A 47 3.05 2.44 -1.60
C GLY A 47 2.90 1.91 -3.01
N ALA A 48 4.06 1.65 -3.63
CA ALA A 48 4.11 1.10 -4.96
C ALA A 48 3.69 -0.36 -4.95
N ILE A 49 3.09 -0.81 -6.05
CA ILE A 49 2.78 -2.22 -6.23
C ILE A 49 4.07 -2.96 -6.57
N ASP A 50 4.29 -4.06 -5.88
CA ASP A 50 5.41 -4.96 -6.08
C ASP A 50 4.95 -6.22 -6.83
N PRO A 51 5.85 -6.91 -7.57
CA PRO A 51 5.49 -8.09 -8.36
C PRO A 51 4.75 -9.16 -7.56
N GLU A 52 5.11 -9.32 -6.28
CA GLU A 52 4.53 -10.27 -5.33
C GLU A 52 3.04 -10.01 -5.09
N ASP A 53 2.54 -8.78 -5.29
CA ASP A 53 1.13 -8.43 -5.12
C ASP A 53 0.24 -9.07 -6.21
N SER A 54 0.84 -9.61 -7.28
CA SER A 54 0.13 -10.29 -8.38
C SER A 54 0.24 -11.82 -8.31
N GLU A 55 0.82 -12.37 -7.24
CA GLU A 55 1.04 -13.82 -7.12
C GLU A 55 -0.30 -14.59 -7.04
N PRO A 56 -0.44 -15.74 -7.73
CA PRO A 56 -1.69 -16.51 -7.75
C PRO A 56 -2.14 -17.02 -6.37
N GLY A 57 -1.19 -17.15 -5.42
CA GLY A 57 -1.47 -17.62 -4.06
C GLY A 57 -2.44 -16.74 -3.28
N TRP A 58 -2.58 -15.45 -3.65
CA TRP A 58 -3.53 -14.53 -3.02
C TRP A 58 -4.99 -14.99 -3.17
N ARG A 59 -5.31 -15.74 -4.22
CA ARG A 59 -6.64 -16.32 -4.45
C ARG A 59 -7.12 -17.20 -3.29
N GLU A 60 -6.20 -17.84 -2.56
CA GLU A 60 -6.54 -18.78 -1.48
C GLU A 60 -6.88 -18.08 -0.16
N VAL A 61 -6.48 -16.82 0.01
CA VAL A 61 -6.55 -16.10 1.30
C VAL A 61 -7.36 -14.82 1.24
N ILE A 62 -7.74 -14.36 0.04
CA ILE A 62 -8.55 -13.15 -0.16
C ILE A 62 -9.99 -13.55 -0.44
N GLU A 63 -10.89 -13.09 0.42
CA GLU A 63 -12.33 -13.17 0.21
C GLU A 63 -12.73 -12.35 -1.03
N ASP A 64 -13.72 -12.84 -1.79
CA ASP A 64 -14.26 -12.19 -2.99
C ASP A 64 -13.20 -11.90 -4.09
N PHE A 65 -12.08 -12.63 -4.11
CA PHE A 65 -10.99 -12.43 -5.08
C PHE A 65 -11.47 -12.43 -6.54
N ASP A 66 -12.39 -13.34 -6.88
CA ASP A 66 -12.97 -13.48 -8.21
C ASP A 66 -13.94 -12.38 -8.59
N ASP A 67 -14.54 -11.71 -7.61
CA ASP A 67 -15.49 -10.61 -7.83
C ASP A 67 -14.78 -9.28 -8.13
N VAL A 68 -13.45 -9.26 -7.97
CA VAL A 68 -12.57 -8.13 -8.27
C VAL A 68 -11.92 -8.32 -9.65
N ALA A 69 -11.87 -7.24 -10.43
CA ALA A 69 -11.20 -7.22 -11.73
C ALA A 69 -9.70 -7.56 -11.61
N ASP A 70 -9.14 -8.24 -12.60
CA ASP A 70 -7.75 -8.72 -12.59
C ASP A 70 -6.74 -7.57 -12.33
N GLU A 71 -6.99 -6.39 -12.88
CA GLU A 71 -6.14 -5.21 -12.71
C GLU A 71 -6.24 -4.57 -11.32
N GLU A 72 -7.35 -4.79 -10.61
CA GLU A 72 -7.58 -4.26 -9.27
C GLU A 72 -6.99 -5.15 -8.17
N ARG A 73 -6.83 -6.45 -8.43
CA ARG A 73 -6.36 -7.39 -7.40
C ARG A 73 -5.00 -7.01 -6.83
N PRO A 74 -3.96 -6.73 -7.65
CA PRO A 74 -2.65 -6.32 -7.11
C PRO A 74 -2.72 -5.00 -6.35
N LEU A 75 -3.61 -4.09 -6.75
CA LEU A 75 -3.82 -2.82 -6.04
C LEU A 75 -4.36 -3.05 -4.63
N ARG A 76 -5.34 -3.96 -4.48
CA ARG A 76 -5.92 -4.29 -3.17
C ARG A 76 -4.94 -5.05 -2.28
N VAL A 77 -4.20 -6.02 -2.85
CA VAL A 77 -3.16 -6.75 -2.13
C VAL A 77 -2.07 -5.79 -1.63
N GLY A 78 -1.51 -4.97 -2.52
CA GLY A 78 -0.47 -4.01 -2.18
C GLY A 78 -0.96 -2.98 -1.15
N ALA A 79 -2.22 -2.54 -1.25
CA ALA A 79 -2.83 -1.65 -0.26
C ALA A 79 -2.90 -2.28 1.15
N ILE A 80 -3.31 -3.54 1.25
CA ILE A 80 -3.37 -4.27 2.53
C ILE A 80 -1.96 -4.52 3.09
N ARG A 81 -1.01 -4.93 2.22
CA ARG A 81 0.40 -5.13 2.58
C ARG A 81 1.02 -3.86 3.16
N GLU A 82 0.90 -2.74 2.46
CA GLU A 82 1.45 -1.45 2.89
C GLU A 82 0.83 -0.96 4.21
N LEU A 83 -0.50 -1.12 4.39
CA LEU A 83 -1.16 -0.80 5.66
C LEU A 83 -0.56 -1.63 6.82
N TRP A 84 -0.37 -2.93 6.61
CA TRP A 84 0.23 -3.80 7.61
C TRP A 84 1.68 -3.41 7.94
N GLU A 85 2.50 -3.17 6.92
CA GLU A 85 3.91 -2.80 7.08
C GLU A 85 4.08 -1.47 7.83
N GLU A 86 3.32 -0.45 7.44
CA GLU A 86 3.44 0.90 8.00
C GLU A 86 2.74 1.07 9.36
N THR A 87 1.62 0.39 9.60
CA THR A 87 0.78 0.63 10.79
C THR A 87 0.59 -0.58 11.69
N GLY A 88 0.91 -1.79 11.22
CA GLY A 88 0.62 -3.04 11.94
C GLY A 88 -0.88 -3.35 12.02
N ILE A 89 -1.70 -2.79 11.13
CA ILE A 89 -3.12 -3.11 11.03
C ILE A 89 -3.32 -4.03 9.83
N LEU A 90 -3.89 -5.21 10.06
CA LEU A 90 -4.27 -6.12 9.00
C LEU A 90 -5.79 -6.05 8.77
N LEU A 91 -6.19 -5.94 7.50
CA LEU A 91 -7.59 -6.09 7.11
C LEU A 91 -7.85 -7.56 6.77
N GLY A 92 -8.72 -8.22 7.55
CA GLY A 92 -9.06 -9.63 7.38
C GLY A 92 -9.35 -10.33 8.72
N GLY A 93 -9.66 -11.62 8.65
CA GLY A 93 -9.89 -12.46 9.83
C GLY A 93 -8.65 -12.60 10.73
N ALA A 94 -8.86 -13.00 11.99
CA ALA A 94 -7.97 -12.85 13.15
C ALA A 94 -6.57 -13.52 13.13
N GLN A 95 -6.04 -13.95 11.99
CA GLN A 95 -4.72 -14.56 11.87
C GLN A 95 -3.78 -13.66 11.05
N ALA A 96 -3.22 -12.62 11.68
CA ALA A 96 -2.19 -11.83 11.02
C ALA A 96 -0.86 -12.61 10.93
N PRO A 97 -0.16 -12.61 9.77
CA PRO A 97 1.18 -13.16 9.68
C PRO A 97 2.13 -12.36 10.58
N ALA A 98 3.18 -13.02 11.10
CA ALA A 98 4.14 -12.37 11.99
C ALA A 98 4.85 -11.19 11.29
N ARG A 99 5.04 -10.06 12.00
CA ARG A 99 5.83 -8.93 11.51
C ARG A 99 7.30 -9.33 11.49
N ASN A 100 7.96 -9.23 10.35
CA ASN A 100 9.42 -9.19 10.31
C ASN A 100 9.85 -7.76 10.69
N GLY A 101 10.60 -7.65 11.80
CA GLY A 101 11.13 -6.37 12.30
C GLY A 101 12.38 -5.90 11.57
#